data_AF-A0A256WLB5-F1
#
_entry.id   AF-A0A256WLB5-F1
#
_cell.length_a   1.000
_cell.length_b   1.000
_cell.length_c   1.000
_cell.angle_alpha   90.00
_cell.angle_beta   90.00
_cell.angle_gamma   90.00
#
_symmetry.space_group_name_H-M   'P 1'
#
loop_
_entity.id
_entity.type
_entity.pdbx_description
1 polymer ?
#
loop_
_entity_poly.entity_id
_entity_poly.type
_entity_poly.pdbx_seq_one_letter_code
_entity_poly.pdbx_strand_id
1 'polypeptide(L)'
;TLLNDVHNMMNKHIPKANAINENMYLNPIQHVYGLTYDIQGSQAASPFQFYVTDSTQHFFRGALYFNFTPNNDSLQPVIDYLKKDIQVLIESLEWK
;
A
#
# COMPACT_ATOMS: atom_id res chain seq x y z
N THR A 1 -4.63 17.64 16.07
CA THR A 1 -3.56 16.66 16.34
C THR A 1 -3.31 15.89 15.05
N LEU A 2 -2.06 15.59 14.66
CA LEU A 2 -1.76 14.86 13.41
C LEU A 2 -2.58 13.56 13.26
N LEU A 3 -2.90 12.89 14.37
CA LEU A 3 -3.82 11.75 14.43
C LEU A 3 -5.20 12.03 13.82
N ASN A 4 -5.77 13.22 13.99
CA ASN A 4 -7.04 13.61 13.40
C ASN A 4 -6.93 13.90 11.89
N ASP A 5 -5.79 14.39 11.41
CA ASP A 5 -5.60 14.64 9.98
C ASP A 5 -5.43 13.34 9.20
N VAL A 6 -4.73 12.35 9.76
CA VAL A 6 -4.65 10.99 9.20
C VAL A 6 -6.03 10.33 9.19
N HIS A 7 -6.81 10.48 10.26
CA HIS A 7 -8.19 9.96 10.34
C HIS A 7 -9.12 10.63 9.32
N ASN A 8 -8.98 11.94 9.11
CA ASN A 8 -9.76 12.70 8.13
C ASN A 8 -9.37 12.39 6.68
N MET A 9 -8.10 12.04 6.44
CA MET A 9 -7.65 11.56 5.13
C MET A 9 -8.17 10.15 4.85
N MET A 10 -8.18 9.27 5.86
CA MET A 10 -8.75 7.91 5.80
C MET A 10 -10.23 7.91 5.40
N ASN A 11 -11.04 8.79 5.98
CA ASN A 11 -12.49 8.85 5.69
C ASN A 11 -12.83 9.40 4.29
N LYS A 12 -11.90 10.06 3.59
CA LYS A 12 -12.17 10.71 2.28
C LYS A 12 -11.99 9.78 1.07
N HIS A 13 -11.31 8.64 1.21
CA HIS A 13 -11.01 7.73 0.10
C HIS A 13 -11.97 6.54 -0.04
N ILE A 14 -13.03 6.48 0.78
CA ILE A 14 -13.95 5.34 0.86
C ILE A 14 -14.81 5.04 -0.40
N PRO A 15 -15.05 5.90 -1.42
CA PRO A 15 -15.96 5.49 -2.48
C PRO A 15 -15.24 5.00 -3.73
N LYS A 16 -15.38 3.68 -3.98
CA LYS A 16 -15.48 2.98 -5.28
C LYS A 16 -14.29 2.11 -5.72
N ALA A 17 -14.25 0.88 -5.23
CA ALA A 17 -13.88 -0.29 -6.03
C ALA A 17 -14.39 -1.58 -5.37
N ASN A 18 -14.63 -2.63 -6.17
CA ASN A 18 -15.44 -3.79 -5.80
C ASN A 18 -14.87 -4.69 -4.66
N ALA A 19 -13.61 -4.52 -4.25
CA ALA A 19 -13.06 -4.89 -2.94
C ALA A 19 -11.57 -4.45 -2.91
N ILE A 20 -11.29 -3.25 -2.43
CA ILE A 20 -9.90 -2.84 -2.11
C ILE A 20 -9.71 -3.10 -0.61
N ASN A 21 -8.74 -3.94 -0.26
CA ASN A 21 -8.33 -4.10 1.14
C ASN A 21 -7.22 -3.08 1.43
N GLU A 22 -7.52 -2.15 2.33
CA GLU A 22 -6.57 -1.13 2.78
C GLU A 22 -5.94 -1.58 4.10
N ASN A 23 -4.61 -1.54 4.19
CA ASN A 23 -3.90 -1.80 5.43
C ASN A 23 -3.02 -0.62 5.79
N MET A 24 -3.21 -0.11 7.00
CA MET A 24 -2.45 1.02 7.53
C MET A 24 -1.15 0.53 8.18
N TYR A 25 -0.06 1.20 7.83
CA TYR A 25 1.24 1.03 8.47
C TYR A 25 1.55 2.24 9.34
N LEU A 26 1.80 2.02 10.63
CA LEU A 26 2.14 3.07 11.59
C LEU A 26 3.37 2.67 12.38
N ASN A 27 4.44 3.44 12.23
CA ASN A 27 5.66 3.29 13.00
C ASN A 27 6.10 4.66 13.54
N PRO A 28 5.61 5.05 14.73
CA PRO A 28 5.95 6.33 15.35
C PRO A 28 7.43 6.45 15.76
N ILE A 29 8.13 5.33 15.96
CA ILE A 29 9.53 5.33 16.39
C ILE A 29 10.42 5.80 15.23
N GLN A 30 10.22 5.23 14.03
CA GLN A 30 10.97 5.59 12.83
C GLN A 30 10.29 6.70 12.01
N HIS A 31 9.17 7.25 12.49
CA HIS A 31 8.34 8.23 11.77
C HIS A 31 7.96 7.74 10.37
N VAL A 32 7.53 6.48 10.25
CA VAL A 32 7.06 5.91 8.98
C VAL A 32 5.56 5.65 9.09
N TYR A 33 4.79 6.33 8.25
CA TYR A 33 3.33 6.21 8.19
C TYR A 33 2.92 5.90 6.76
N GLY A 34 1.98 4.99 6.55
CA GLY A 34 1.59 4.61 5.19
C GLY A 34 0.30 3.85 5.08
N LEU A 35 -0.12 3.66 3.83
CA LEU A 35 -1.22 2.79 3.45
C LEU A 35 -0.73 1.84 2.36
N THR A 36 -1.15 0.59 2.46
CA THR A 36 -1.05 -0.39 1.39
C THR A 36 -2.46 -0.72 0.89
N TYR A 37 -2.59 -0.93 -0.40
CA TYR A 37 -3.83 -1.18 -1.12
C TYR A 37 -3.68 -2.52 -1.84
N ASP A 38 -4.50 -3.47 -1.45
CA ASP A 38 -4.60 -4.76 -2.10
C ASP A 38 -5.86 -4.78 -2.96
N ILE A 39 -5.64 -4.76 -4.27
CA ILE A 39 -6.68 -4.64 -5.28
C ILE A 39 -7.05 -6.05 -5.74
N GLN A 40 -8.19 -6.52 -5.28
CA GLN A 40 -8.71 -7.84 -5.62
C GLN A 40 -9.41 -7.80 -6.99
N GLY A 41 -9.07 -8.76 -7.87
CA GLY A 41 -9.70 -8.91 -9.18
C GLY A 41 -8.79 -9.63 -10.16
N SER A 42 -9.33 -10.61 -10.88
CA SER A 42 -8.57 -11.46 -11.82
C SER A 42 -7.89 -10.68 -12.95
N GLN A 43 -8.45 -9.53 -13.34
CA GLN A 43 -7.95 -8.63 -14.40
C GLN A 43 -7.25 -7.37 -13.86
N ALA A 44 -6.97 -7.28 -12.56
CA ALA A 44 -6.32 -6.09 -12.01
C ALA A 44 -4.86 -6.03 -12.48
N ALA A 45 -4.55 -5.06 -13.36
CA ALA A 45 -3.20 -4.83 -13.87
C ALA A 45 -2.20 -4.38 -12.79
N SER A 46 -2.71 -3.90 -11.65
CA SER A 46 -1.92 -3.56 -10.47
C SER A 46 -2.62 -4.11 -9.23
N PRO A 47 -2.26 -5.30 -8.74
CA PRO A 47 -2.92 -5.92 -7.59
C PRO A 47 -2.42 -5.39 -6.25
N PHE A 48 -1.34 -4.61 -6.22
CA PHE A 48 -0.81 -4.04 -4.98
C PHE A 48 -0.22 -2.65 -5.18
N GLN A 49 -0.61 -1.70 -4.34
CA GLN A 49 -0.06 -0.34 -4.31
C GLN A 49 0.21 0.09 -2.88
N PHE A 50 1.13 1.02 -2.67
CA PHE A 50 1.38 1.57 -1.35
C PHE A 50 1.96 2.97 -1.42
N TYR A 51 1.83 3.70 -0.32
CA TYR A 51 2.66 4.86 -0.06
C TYR A 51 3.05 4.91 1.41
N VAL A 52 4.19 5.54 1.68
CA VAL A 52 4.71 5.81 3.02
C VAL A 52 5.26 7.24 3.07
N THR A 53 5.20 7.86 4.25
CA THR A 53 5.60 9.24 4.49
C THR A 53 6.08 9.42 5.92
N ASP A 54 6.90 10.45 6.14
CA ASP A 54 7.23 10.95 7.48
C ASP A 54 6.24 11.99 8.03
N SER A 55 5.17 12.27 7.28
CA SER A 55 4.18 13.32 7.53
C SER A 55 4.70 14.76 7.40
N THR A 56 5.97 14.98 7.06
CA THR A 56 6.56 16.32 6.98
C THR A 56 7.12 16.65 5.59
N GLN A 57 8.09 15.87 5.10
CA GLN A 57 8.88 16.20 3.91
C GLN A 57 9.15 14.99 3.03
N HIS A 58 9.08 13.79 3.58
CA HIS A 58 9.37 12.56 2.88
C HIS A 58 8.09 11.85 2.44
N PHE A 59 8.06 11.46 1.16
CA PHE A 59 6.96 10.71 0.58
C PHE A 59 7.50 9.71 -0.44
N PHE A 60 7.16 8.43 -0.26
CA PHE A 60 7.54 7.35 -1.15
C PHE A 60 6.30 6.54 -1.53
N ARG A 61 6.11 6.29 -2.84
CA ARG A 61 4.96 5.55 -3.37
C ARG A 61 5.44 4.47 -4.32
N GLY A 62 4.82 3.30 -4.24
CA GLY A 62 5.03 2.19 -5.16
C GLY A 62 3.73 1.58 -5.65
N ALA A 63 3.79 0.98 -6.83
CA ALA A 63 2.71 0.18 -7.38
C ALA A 63 3.31 -1.02 -8.12
N LEU A 64 2.79 -2.21 -7.84
CA LEU A 64 3.16 -3.43 -8.52
C LEU A 64 2.40 -3.50 -9.85
N TYR A 65 3.13 -3.67 -10.94
CA TYR A 65 2.58 -3.84 -12.29
C TYR A 65 3.04 -5.16 -12.89
N PHE A 66 2.14 -5.89 -13.53
CA PHE A 66 2.49 -7.05 -14.34
C PHE A 66 2.52 -6.67 -15.82
N ASN A 67 3.59 -7.07 -16.52
CA ASN A 67 3.81 -6.75 -17.94
C ASN A 67 3.07 -7.70 -18.92
N PHE A 68 2.02 -8.38 -18.46
CA PHE A 68 1.24 -9.32 -19.26
C PHE A 68 -0.22 -9.26 -18.83
N THR A 69 -1.12 -9.72 -19.71
CA THR A 69 -2.56 -9.79 -19.44
C THR A 69 -2.78 -10.61 -18.15
N PRO A 70 -3.19 -9.99 -17.04
CA PRO A 70 -3.16 -10.66 -15.75
C PRO A 70 -4.22 -11.75 -15.71
N ASN A 71 -3.80 -12.97 -15.34
CA ASN A 71 -4.69 -13.92 -14.69
C ASN A 71 -4.24 -13.98 -13.23
N ASN A 72 -4.71 -13.01 -12.41
CA ASN A 72 -4.23 -12.85 -11.04
C ASN A 72 -4.45 -14.11 -10.19
N ASP A 73 -5.47 -14.92 -10.50
CA ASP A 73 -5.74 -16.17 -9.80
C ASP A 73 -4.58 -17.17 -9.95
N SER A 74 -3.92 -17.18 -11.12
CA SER A 74 -2.74 -18.03 -11.35
C SER A 74 -1.45 -17.45 -10.77
N LEU A 75 -1.41 -16.13 -10.55
CA LEU A 75 -0.24 -15.43 -10.01
C LEU A 75 -0.30 -15.21 -8.51
N GLN A 76 -1.39 -15.59 -7.86
CA GLN A 76 -1.61 -15.32 -6.44
C GLN A 76 -0.39 -15.67 -5.55
N PRO A 77 0.28 -16.83 -5.71
CA PRO A 77 1.46 -17.15 -4.90
C PRO A 77 2.62 -16.16 -5.10
N VAL A 78 2.80 -15.64 -6.31
CA VAL A 78 3.84 -14.66 -6.64
C VAL A 78 3.45 -13.29 -6.11
N ILE A 79 2.18 -12.91 -6.24
CA ILE A 79 1.65 -11.66 -5.69
C ILE A 79 1.84 -11.64 -4.17
N ASP A 80 1.52 -12.73 -3.47
CA ASP A 80 1.65 -12.84 -2.02
C ASP A 80 3.12 -12.75 -1.58
N TYR A 81 4.04 -13.36 -2.34
CA TYR A 81 5.47 -13.24 -2.09
C TYR A 81 5.95 -11.79 -2.23
N LEU A 82 5.58 -11.11 -3.32
CA LEU A 82 5.95 -9.72 -3.56
C LEU A 82 5.33 -8.76 -2.54
N LYS A 83 4.09 -9.01 -2.10
CA LYS A 83 3.46 -8.26 -1.01
C LYS A 83 4.29 -8.35 0.27
N LYS A 84 4.77 -9.54 0.62
CA LYS A 84 5.61 -9.75 1.80
C LYS A 84 6.94 -9.00 1.69
N ASP A 85 7.59 -9.04 0.51
CA ASP A 85 8.83 -8.31 0.29
C ASP A 85 8.63 -6.79 0.38
N ILE A 86 7.53 -6.27 -0.17
CA ILE A 86 7.17 -4.85 -0.05
C ILE A 86 6.89 -4.47 1.40
N GLN A 87 6.24 -5.35 2.16
CA GLN A 87 6.03 -5.13 3.59
C GLN A 87 7.36 -5.01 4.35
N VAL A 88 8.32 -5.91 4.11
CA VAL A 88 9.66 -5.84 4.71
C VAL A 88 10.40 -4.57 4.27
N LEU A 89 10.22 -4.13 3.01
CA LEU A 89 10.77 -2.87 2.53
C LEU A 89 10.21 -1.67 3.28
N ILE A 90 8.89 -1.64 3.53
CA ILE A 90 8.25 -0.58 4.31
C ILE A 90 8.74 -0.62 5.77
N GLU A 91 8.87 -1.81 6.35
CA GLU A 91 9.31 -2.02 7.75
C GLU A 91 10.78 -1.65 7.99
N SER A 92 11.62 -1.74 6.97
CA SER A 92 13.05 -1.39 7.04
C SER A 92 13.37 0.01 6.54
N LEU A 93 12.35 0.79 6.16
CA LEU A 93 12.54 2.11 5.59
C LEU A 93 12.96 3.12 6.66
N GLU A 94 14.07 3.82 6.42
CA GLU A 94 14.57 4.90 7.26
C GLU A 94 14.73 6.18 6.43
N TRP A 95 14.13 7.26 6.89
CA TRP A 95 14.28 8.59 6.30
C TRP A 95 15.64 9.21 6.67
N LYS A 96 16.16 10.11 5.83
CA LYS A 96 17.45 10.77 6.05
C LYS A 96 17.32 12.28 6.08
#